data_AF-A0A453IZH4-F1
#
_entry.id   AF-A0A453IZH4-F1
#
_cell.length_a   1.000
_cell.length_b   1.000
_cell.length_c   1.000
_cell.angle_alpha   90.00
_cell.angle_beta   90.00
_cell.angle_gamma   90.00
#
_symmetry.space_group_name_H-M   'P 1'
#
loop_
_entity.id
_entity.type
_entity.pdbx_description
1 polymer ?
#
loop_
_entity_poly.entity_id
_entity_poly.type
_entity_poly.pdbx_seq_one_letter_code
_entity_poly.pdbx_strand_id
1 'polypeptide(L)'
;MKASSLVRINVQKDQVKANLLPQLPRYKDLVSDLSPIHARLSCENALAKKHPMYKCNEVQAKASCQFLNVLRTYLESLCSELRYHTITNVQSDNDRVSLLLKDSFIDSFPSKDRPFMKLFVETQMFSVLSDSRLAAFENEHTQGFASAGDQNMNFD
;
A
#
# COMPACT_ATOMS: atom_id res chain seq x y z
N MET A 1 -31.01 4.83 -8.24
CA MET A 1 -29.57 5.21 -8.29
C MET A 1 -28.92 4.55 -9.51
N LYS A 2 -28.34 5.31 -10.44
CA LYS A 2 -27.56 4.77 -11.56
C LYS A 2 -26.21 4.30 -11.01
N ALA A 3 -26.01 2.99 -10.97
CA ALA A 3 -24.77 2.36 -10.52
C ALA A 3 -23.67 2.40 -11.62
N SER A 4 -23.26 3.59 -12.03
CA SER A 4 -22.30 3.77 -13.13
C SER A 4 -20.87 3.35 -12.81
N SER A 5 -20.50 3.24 -11.52
CA SER A 5 -19.14 2.91 -11.04
C SER A 5 -19.00 1.51 -10.40
N LEU A 6 -19.99 0.63 -10.57
CA LEU A 6 -20.02 -0.65 -9.86
C LEU A 6 -19.20 -1.73 -10.59
N VAL A 7 -18.21 -2.29 -9.89
CA VAL A 7 -17.48 -3.49 -10.36
C VAL A 7 -18.31 -4.73 -10.00
N ARG A 8 -18.71 -5.50 -11.01
CA ARG A 8 -19.47 -6.74 -10.83
C ARG A 8 -18.58 -7.94 -11.12
N ILE A 9 -18.45 -8.83 -10.14
CA ILE A 9 -17.69 -10.07 -10.26
C ILE A 9 -18.68 -11.23 -10.30
N ASN A 10 -18.70 -11.96 -11.41
CA ASN A 10 -19.42 -13.22 -11.52
C ASN A 10 -18.44 -14.35 -11.26
N VAL A 11 -18.43 -14.83 -10.01
CA VAL A 11 -17.53 -15.92 -9.56
C VAL A 11 -17.80 -17.22 -10.31
N GLN A 12 -19.07 -17.52 -10.62
CA GLN A 12 -19.44 -18.77 -11.30
C GLN A 12 -18.97 -18.80 -12.76
N LYS A 13 -18.99 -17.65 -13.44
CA LYS A 13 -18.59 -17.51 -14.85
C LYS A 13 -17.16 -17.02 -15.03
N ASP A 14 -16.43 -16.78 -13.93
CA ASP A 14 -15.10 -16.17 -13.92
C ASP A 14 -15.03 -14.88 -14.76
N GLN A 15 -16.01 -13.99 -14.54
CA GLN A 15 -16.16 -12.75 -15.33
C GLN A 15 -16.17 -11.53 -14.44
N VAL A 16 -15.36 -10.53 -14.80
CA VAL A 16 -15.35 -9.21 -14.16
C VAL A 16 -15.90 -8.17 -15.13
N LYS A 17 -16.91 -7.42 -14.70
CA LYS A 17 -17.44 -6.25 -15.41
C LYS A 17 -17.15 -5.01 -14.58
N ALA A 18 -16.19 -4.22 -15.04
CA ALA A 18 -15.85 -2.93 -14.45
C ALA A 18 -16.05 -1.84 -15.49
N ASN A 19 -16.56 -0.68 -15.08
CA ASN A 19 -16.61 0.50 -15.92
C ASN A 19 -15.41 1.39 -15.59
N LEU A 20 -14.59 1.70 -16.60
CA LEU A 20 -13.61 2.80 -16.61
C LEU A 20 -12.80 2.97 -15.32
N LEU A 21 -11.92 2.02 -15.01
CA LEU A 21 -10.92 2.15 -13.95
C LEU A 21 -9.59 2.65 -14.55
N PRO A 22 -8.89 3.60 -13.89
CA PRO A 22 -7.54 3.96 -14.32
C PRO A 22 -6.59 2.78 -14.15
N GLN A 23 -5.56 2.72 -15.00
CA GLN A 23 -4.55 1.67 -14.89
C GLN A 23 -3.66 1.88 -13.67
N LEU A 24 -3.23 0.77 -13.09
CA LEU A 24 -2.26 0.75 -12.01
C LEU A 24 -0.88 1.23 -12.50
N PRO A 25 -0.17 2.08 -11.73
CA PRO A 25 1.22 2.41 -12.03
C PRO A 25 2.06 1.14 -12.17
N ARG A 26 2.93 1.04 -13.18
CA ARG A 26 3.76 -0.17 -13.43
C ARG A 26 2.96 -1.49 -13.53
N TYR A 27 1.73 -1.43 -14.06
CA TYR A 27 0.84 -2.59 -14.19
C TYR A 27 1.51 -3.82 -14.83
N LYS A 28 2.31 -3.64 -15.88
CA LYS A 28 2.98 -4.75 -16.58
C LYS A 28 3.94 -5.52 -15.68
N ASP A 29 4.73 -4.80 -14.88
CA ASP A 29 5.70 -5.39 -13.96
C ASP A 29 4.97 -6.16 -12.86
N LEU A 30 3.92 -5.55 -12.29
CA LEU A 30 3.07 -6.20 -11.29
C LEU A 30 2.43 -7.49 -11.82
N VAL A 31 1.90 -7.47 -13.04
CA VAL A 31 1.32 -8.68 -13.67
C VAL A 31 2.40 -9.73 -13.90
N SER A 32 3.59 -9.34 -14.33
CA SER A 32 4.72 -10.26 -14.51
C SER A 32 5.08 -10.97 -13.21
N ASP A 33 5.12 -10.24 -12.09
CA ASP A 33 5.45 -10.79 -10.76
C ASP A 33 4.33 -11.68 -10.20
N LEU A 34 3.06 -11.33 -10.44
CA LEU A 34 1.91 -12.08 -9.95
C LEU A 34 1.58 -13.31 -10.81
N SER A 35 1.91 -13.29 -12.11
CA SER A 35 1.52 -14.32 -13.08
C SER A 35 1.96 -15.75 -12.70
N PRO A 36 3.22 -16.01 -12.30
CA PRO A 36 3.65 -17.35 -11.88
C PRO A 36 2.89 -17.87 -10.65
N ILE A 37 2.58 -16.98 -9.71
CA ILE A 37 1.86 -17.31 -8.47
C ILE A 37 0.40 -17.60 -8.79
N HIS A 38 -0.21 -16.79 -9.66
CA HIS A 38 -1.57 -17.00 -10.15
C HIS A 38 -1.71 -18.32 -10.93
N ALA A 39 -0.74 -18.65 -11.79
CA ALA A 39 -0.73 -19.92 -12.51
C ALA A 39 -0.73 -21.12 -11.55
N ARG A 40 0.08 -21.05 -10.48
CA ARG A 40 0.10 -22.08 -9.42
C ARG A 40 -1.26 -22.22 -8.71
N LEU A 41 -1.89 -21.10 -8.34
CA LEU A 41 -3.23 -21.10 -7.73
C LEU A 41 -4.29 -21.67 -8.68
N SER A 42 -4.18 -21.36 -9.98
CA SER A 42 -5.11 -21.83 -11.00
C SER A 42 -5.06 -23.34 -11.19
N CYS A 43 -3.88 -23.97 -11.08
CA CYS A 43 -3.75 -25.42 -11.13
C CYS A 43 -4.49 -26.12 -9.98
N GLU A 44 -4.49 -25.53 -8.79
CA GLU A 44 -5.17 -26.08 -7.61
C GLU A 44 -6.72 -25.96 -7.69
N ASN A 45 -7.24 -25.11 -8.58
CA ASN A 45 -8.69 -24.92 -8.77
C ASN A 45 -9.40 -26.18 -9.31
N ALA A 46 -8.69 -27.05 -10.05
CA ALA A 46 -9.25 -28.31 -10.53
C ALA A 46 -9.69 -29.24 -9.37
N LEU A 47 -8.97 -29.18 -8.24
CA LEU A 47 -9.30 -29.95 -7.03
C LEU A 47 -10.50 -29.35 -6.28
N ALA A 48 -10.63 -28.02 -6.28
CA ALA A 48 -11.73 -27.31 -5.62
C ALA A 48 -13.11 -27.55 -6.27
N LYS A 49 -13.15 -27.85 -7.58
CA LYS A 49 -14.41 -28.19 -8.28
C LYS A 49 -14.99 -29.56 -7.86
N LYS A 50 -14.15 -30.49 -7.39
CA LYS A 50 -14.56 -31.86 -7.01
C LYS A 50 -15.13 -31.91 -5.59
N HIS A 51 -14.72 -31.00 -4.72
CA HIS A 51 -15.24 -30.81 -3.37
C HIS A 51 -15.44 -29.32 -3.10
N PRO A 52 -16.67 -28.79 -3.14
CA PRO A 52 -16.94 -27.38 -2.88
C PRO A 52 -16.46 -27.01 -1.47
N MET A 53 -15.27 -26.41 -1.45
CA MET A 53 -14.52 -25.77 -0.38
C MET A 53 -15.04 -25.92 1.06
N TYR A 54 -14.40 -26.82 1.82
CA TYR A 54 -14.33 -26.74 3.28
C TYR A 54 -12.88 -26.61 3.82
N LYS A 55 -11.85 -26.84 3.00
CA LYS A 55 -10.46 -26.86 3.48
C LYS A 55 -9.51 -26.13 2.53
N CYS A 56 -8.89 -25.06 3.03
CA CYS A 56 -7.75 -24.41 2.38
C CYS A 56 -6.56 -25.40 2.40
N ASN A 57 -5.98 -25.68 1.23
CA ASN A 57 -4.80 -26.56 1.17
C ASN A 57 -3.51 -25.75 1.44
N GLU A 58 -2.45 -26.41 1.91
CA GLU A 58 -1.20 -25.72 2.27
C GLU A 58 -0.54 -25.02 1.06
N VAL A 59 -0.71 -25.59 -0.14
CA VAL A 59 -0.19 -25.04 -1.39
C VAL A 59 -0.87 -23.71 -1.74
N GLN A 60 -2.19 -23.65 -1.63
CA GLN A 60 -3.05 -22.48 -1.82
C GLN A 60 -2.75 -21.42 -0.77
N ALA A 61 -2.61 -21.81 0.50
CA ALA A 61 -2.26 -20.88 1.58
C ALA A 61 -0.90 -20.23 1.31
N LYS A 62 0.11 -21.03 0.98
CA LYS A 62 1.46 -20.54 0.66
C LYS A 62 1.47 -19.64 -0.57
N ALA A 63 0.84 -20.06 -1.66
CA ALA A 63 0.78 -19.27 -2.89
C ALA A 63 -0.01 -17.96 -2.70
N SER A 64 -1.10 -17.98 -1.93
CA SER A 64 -1.87 -16.78 -1.59
C SER A 64 -1.06 -15.80 -0.73
N CYS A 65 -0.30 -16.30 0.25
CA CYS A 65 0.61 -15.49 1.05
C CYS A 65 1.68 -14.82 0.17
N GLN A 66 2.28 -15.56 -0.77
CA GLN A 66 3.24 -15.00 -1.73
C GLN A 66 2.59 -13.92 -2.61
N PHE A 67 1.38 -14.17 -3.12
CA PHE A 67 0.63 -13.22 -3.94
C PHE A 67 0.36 -11.91 -3.17
N LEU A 68 -0.09 -12.02 -1.92
CA LEU A 68 -0.34 -10.87 -1.05
C LEU A 68 0.94 -10.12 -0.71
N ASN A 69 2.07 -10.82 -0.54
CA ASN A 69 3.35 -10.17 -0.26
C ASN A 69 3.84 -9.33 -1.45
N VAL A 70 3.66 -9.83 -2.69
CA VAL A 70 3.97 -9.07 -3.91
C VAL A 70 3.08 -7.82 -4.00
N LEU A 71 1.77 -7.98 -3.81
CA LEU A 71 0.83 -6.83 -3.81
C LEU A 71 1.18 -5.80 -2.74
N ARG A 72 1.50 -6.26 -1.52
CA ARG A 72 1.90 -5.39 -0.41
C ARG A 72 3.16 -4.60 -0.75
N THR A 73 4.21 -5.28 -1.20
CA THR A 73 5.48 -4.65 -1.58
C THR A 73 5.26 -3.63 -2.70
N TYR A 74 4.43 -3.97 -3.69
CA TYR A 74 4.04 -3.06 -4.75
C TYR A 74 3.36 -1.80 -4.20
N LEU A 75 2.34 -1.93 -3.36
CA LEU A 75 1.62 -0.78 -2.76
C LEU A 75 2.53 0.06 -1.86
N GLU A 76 3.39 -0.57 -1.07
CA GLU A 76 4.40 0.11 -0.24
C GLU A 76 5.37 0.92 -1.11
N SER A 77 5.77 0.39 -2.27
CA SER A 77 6.65 1.11 -3.20
C SER A 77 5.97 2.31 -3.88
N LEU A 78 4.64 2.37 -3.94
CA LEU A 78 3.94 3.59 -4.36
C LEU A 78 3.97 4.67 -3.26
N CYS A 79 4.16 4.27 -2.01
CA CYS A 79 4.13 5.17 -0.86
C CYS A 79 5.53 5.50 -0.31
N SER A 80 6.60 5.04 -0.96
CA SER A 80 7.98 5.17 -0.45
C SER A 80 8.45 6.62 -0.34
N GLU A 81 7.92 7.49 -1.19
CA GLU A 81 8.36 8.90 -1.30
C GLU A 81 7.54 9.85 -0.41
N LEU A 82 6.56 9.35 0.37
CA LEU A 82 5.65 10.19 1.18
C LEU A 82 6.39 11.23 2.04
N ARG A 83 7.56 10.86 2.57
CA ARG A 83 8.39 11.76 3.39
C ARG A 83 8.86 13.01 2.64
N TYR A 84 9.25 12.88 1.36
CA TYR A 84 9.72 14.01 0.56
C TYR A 84 8.62 15.02 0.22
N HIS A 85 7.37 14.58 0.33
CA HIS A 85 6.19 15.41 0.10
C HIS A 85 5.51 15.83 1.41
N THR A 86 6.19 15.71 2.54
CA THR A 86 5.69 16.07 3.85
C THR A 86 6.44 17.29 4.39
N ILE A 87 5.69 18.28 4.89
CA ILE A 87 6.26 19.39 5.68
C ILE A 87 6.04 19.07 7.15
N THR A 88 7.09 19.10 7.95
CA THR A 88 7.00 18.97 9.41
C THR A 88 7.24 20.32 10.06
N ASN A 89 6.22 20.84 10.75
CA ASN A 89 6.36 22.04 11.57
C ASN A 89 6.80 21.64 12.98
N VAL A 90 7.84 22.30 13.50
CA VAL A 90 8.34 22.08 14.87
C VAL A 90 7.91 23.27 15.72
N GLN A 91 6.97 23.04 16.65
CA GLN A 91 6.48 24.07 17.56
C GLN A 91 7.36 24.18 18.81
N SER A 92 7.21 25.27 19.56
CA SER A 92 8.02 25.59 20.75
C SER A 92 7.86 24.60 21.91
N ASP A 93 6.75 23.86 21.97
CA ASP A 93 6.46 22.89 23.05
C ASP A 93 6.88 21.45 22.70
N ASN A 94 7.80 21.28 21.73
CA ASN A 94 8.19 20.00 21.16
C ASN A 94 7.03 19.24 20.47
N ASP A 95 5.91 19.93 20.22
CA ASP A 95 4.82 19.44 19.40
C ASP A 95 5.22 19.53 17.93
N ARG A 96 5.05 18.44 17.19
CA ARG A 96 5.42 18.32 15.79
C ARG A 96 4.20 17.92 15.02
N VAL A 97 3.88 18.70 13.99
CA VAL A 97 2.76 18.40 13.10
C VAL A 97 3.33 18.21 11.71
N SER A 98 3.17 17.01 11.17
CA SER A 98 3.49 16.68 9.79
C SER A 98 2.26 16.84 8.91
N LEU A 99 2.44 17.44 7.74
CA LEU A 99 1.40 17.65 6.75
C LEU A 99 1.85 17.10 5.39
N LEU A 100 1.09 16.16 4.84
CA LEU A 100 1.33 15.61 3.51
C LEU A 100 0.77 16.56 2.44
N LEU A 101 1.64 17.02 1.55
CA LEU A 101 1.26 17.79 0.37
C LEU A 101 0.80 16.84 -0.75
N LYS A 102 -0.50 16.49 -0.73
CA LYS A 102 -1.08 15.52 -1.68
C LYS A 102 -0.80 15.84 -3.14
N ASP A 103 -0.94 17.09 -3.57
CA ASP A 103 -0.71 17.47 -4.97
C ASP A 103 0.75 17.28 -5.38
N SER A 104 1.69 17.67 -4.50
CA SER A 104 3.13 17.44 -4.70
C SER A 104 3.44 15.95 -4.83
N PHE A 105 2.84 15.11 -3.98
CA PHE A 105 2.99 13.66 -4.04
C PHE A 105 2.38 13.06 -5.31
N ILE A 106 1.22 13.53 -5.77
CA ILE A 106 0.60 13.07 -7.02
C ILE A 106 1.46 13.46 -8.22
N ASP A 107 2.01 14.68 -8.21
CA ASP A 107 2.79 15.22 -9.32
C ASP A 107 4.18 14.59 -9.48
N SER A 108 4.69 13.90 -8.47
CA SER A 108 5.93 13.10 -8.59
C SER A 108 5.78 11.89 -9.52
N PHE A 109 4.54 11.42 -9.76
CA PHE A 109 4.28 10.31 -10.68
C PHE A 109 4.22 10.76 -12.15
N PRO A 110 4.58 9.88 -13.09
CA PRO A 110 4.38 10.12 -14.52
C PRO A 110 2.90 10.45 -14.83
N SER A 111 2.66 11.35 -15.78
CA SER A 111 1.30 11.84 -16.10
C SER A 111 0.28 10.74 -16.40
N LYS A 112 0.72 9.62 -16.97
CA LYS A 112 -0.10 8.42 -17.24
C LYS A 112 -0.64 7.73 -15.98
N ASP A 113 0.08 7.84 -14.86
CA ASP A 113 -0.20 7.15 -13.60
C ASP A 113 -0.99 8.04 -12.62
N ARG A 114 -0.94 9.37 -12.82
CA ARG A 114 -1.66 10.35 -12.00
C ARG A 114 -3.18 10.12 -11.87
N PRO A 115 -3.93 9.68 -12.91
CA PRO A 115 -5.35 9.41 -12.75
C PRO A 115 -5.64 8.35 -11.69
N PHE A 116 -4.81 7.30 -11.59
CA PHE A 116 -4.92 6.32 -10.51
C PHE A 116 -4.53 6.94 -9.17
N MET A 117 -3.40 7.64 -9.10
CA MET A 117 -2.93 8.24 -7.86
C MET A 117 -3.93 9.23 -7.25
N LYS A 118 -4.61 10.02 -8.08
CA LYS A 118 -5.70 10.91 -7.66
C LYS A 118 -6.85 10.17 -6.98
N LEU A 119 -7.22 8.99 -7.46
CA LEU A 119 -8.25 8.17 -6.79
C LEU A 119 -7.70 7.47 -5.55
N PHE A 120 -6.45 7.02 -5.62
CA PHE A 120 -5.78 6.28 -4.55
C PHE A 120 -5.61 7.12 -3.28
N VAL A 121 -5.14 8.36 -3.41
CA VAL A 121 -4.92 9.27 -2.26
C VAL A 121 -6.22 9.73 -1.59
N GLU A 122 -7.36 9.58 -2.27
CA GLU A 122 -8.69 9.87 -1.75
C GLU A 122 -9.33 8.65 -1.08
N THR A 123 -8.67 7.49 -1.08
CA THR A 123 -9.18 6.32 -0.37
C THR A 123 -9.01 6.47 1.15
N GLN A 124 -9.97 5.93 1.89
CA GLN A 124 -9.88 5.83 3.35
C GLN A 124 -8.66 5.02 3.79
N MET A 125 -8.31 3.95 3.06
CA MET A 125 -7.13 3.14 3.36
C MET A 125 -5.83 3.94 3.23
N PHE A 126 -5.71 4.78 2.21
CA PHE A 126 -4.55 5.67 2.08
C PHE A 126 -4.48 6.67 3.23
N SER A 127 -5.61 7.26 3.62
CA SER A 127 -5.65 8.22 4.74
C SER A 127 -5.12 7.61 6.04
N VAL A 128 -5.59 6.40 6.38
CA VAL A 128 -5.10 5.67 7.57
C VAL A 128 -3.60 5.37 7.48
N LEU A 129 -3.13 4.96 6.29
CA LEU A 129 -1.71 4.67 6.06
C LEU A 129 -0.85 5.93 6.18
N SER A 130 -1.26 7.04 5.55
CA SER A 130 -0.52 8.30 5.58
C SER A 130 -0.42 8.83 7.00
N ASP A 131 -1.53 8.84 7.75
CA ASP A 131 -1.54 9.35 9.12
C ASP A 131 -0.59 8.53 10.02
N SER A 132 -0.58 7.20 9.87
CA SER A 132 0.37 6.33 10.57
C SER A 132 1.83 6.63 10.22
N ARG A 133 2.14 6.98 8.97
CA ARG A 133 3.50 7.34 8.54
C ARG A 133 3.91 8.73 9.04
N LEU A 134 2.98 9.69 9.00
CA LEU A 134 3.21 11.05 9.46
C LEU A 134 3.48 11.07 10.97
N ALA A 135 2.70 10.32 11.76
CA ALA A 135 2.94 10.13 13.18
C ALA A 135 4.32 9.50 13.46
N ALA A 136 4.80 8.58 12.61
CA ALA A 136 6.15 8.05 12.76
C ALA A 136 7.22 9.12 12.51
N PHE A 137 7.04 9.99 11.49
CA PHE A 137 7.98 11.07 11.18
C PHE A 137 8.09 12.10 12.31
N GLU A 138 6.98 12.39 12.99
CA GLU A 138 6.93 13.25 14.17
C GLU A 138 7.78 12.69 15.32
N ASN A 139 7.77 11.37 15.50
CA ASN A 139 8.42 10.67 16.61
C ASN A 139 9.91 10.32 16.39
N GLU A 140 10.41 10.30 15.16
CA GLU A 140 11.79 9.89 14.84
C GLU A 140 12.88 10.78 15.46
N HIS A 141 12.61 12.08 15.67
CA HIS A 141 13.62 13.00 16.18
C HIS A 141 13.69 13.07 17.71
N THR A 142 12.68 12.53 18.41
CA THR A 142 12.63 12.50 19.87
C THR A 142 13.64 11.49 20.43
N GLN A 143 14.03 10.48 19.65
CA GLN A 143 15.03 9.47 20.05
C GLN A 143 16.49 9.92 19.84
N GLY A 144 16.75 10.94 19.01
CA GLY A 144 18.11 11.38 18.69
C GLY A 144 18.82 12.16 19.81
N PHE A 145 18.08 12.73 20.77
CA PHE A 145 18.65 13.54 21.86
C PHE A 145 18.75 12.84 23.21
N ALA A 146 18.11 11.68 23.39
CA ALA A 146 18.16 10.94 24.66
C ALA A 146 19.48 10.17 24.87
N SER A 147 20.35 10.05 23.85
CA SER A 147 21.58 9.24 23.92
C SER A 147 22.87 10.06 24.10
N ALA A 148 22.79 11.39 24.26
CA ALA A 148 23.96 12.27 24.37
C ALA A 148 24.18 12.87 25.77
N GLY A 149 23.48 12.37 26.80
CA GLY A 149 23.41 12.98 28.13
C GLY A 149 24.25 12.36 29.25
N ASP A 150 25.09 11.34 28.99
CA ASP A 150 25.77 10.58 30.05
C ASP A 150 27.29 10.45 29.84
N GLN A 151 27.98 11.56 29.55
CA GLN A 151 29.44 11.65 29.68
C GLN A 151 29.87 13.05 30.11
N ASN A 152 29.67 13.39 31.38
CA ASN A 152 30.59 14.25 32.12
C ASN A 152 30.17 14.32 33.58
N MET A 153 31.04 13.83 34.47
CA MET A 153 31.38 14.40 35.78
C MET A 153 32.18 13.34 36.57
N ASN A 154 33.50 13.33 36.37
CA ASN A 154 34.44 13.06 37.46
C ASN A 154 35.87 13.44 37.07
N PHE A 155 36.29 14.64 37.48
CA PHE A 155 37.67 15.00 37.79
C PHE A 155 37.61 16.22 38.71
N ASP A 156 37.51 15.97 40.02
CA ASP A 156 38.52 16.27 41.05
C ASP A 156 37.92 16.07 42.45
#